data_AF-A0A2E3SIW4-F1
#
_entry.id   AF-A0A2E3SIW4-F1
#
_cell.length_a   1.000
_cell.length_b   1.000
_cell.length_c   1.000
_cell.angle_alpha   90.00
_cell.angle_beta   90.00
_cell.angle_gamma   90.00
#
_symmetry.space_group_name_H-M   'P 1'
#
loop_
_entity.id
_entity.type
_entity.pdbx_description
1 polymer ?
#
loop_
_entity_poly.entity_id
_entity_poly.type
_entity_poly.pdbx_seq_one_letter_code
_entity_poly.pdbx_strand_id
1 'polypeptide(L)'
;MKKLLLILIFTFFFNPSTGIEIIGKSIKCETQKKTIRGYPFFFFFENETNVKSFFISEKNLIQFHNLNYKGVEKNFIEIRYVGKIEMSNLILIHTKGRREYTCGFLPTKEKIYKELGKFISS
;
A
#
# COMPACT_ATOMS: atom_id res chain seq x y z
N MET A 1 52.78 -0.26 -22.50
CA MET A 1 52.62 0.22 -21.10
C MET A 1 51.24 0.82 -20.94
N LYS A 2 50.52 0.37 -19.90
CA LYS A 2 49.42 1.02 -19.15
C LYS A 2 48.40 1.83 -19.96
N LYS A 3 47.20 1.27 -20.13
CA LYS A 3 45.98 1.62 -19.37
C LYS A 3 45.59 3.10 -19.55
N LEU A 4 44.47 3.35 -20.22
CA LEU A 4 43.34 4.00 -19.54
C LEU A 4 42.06 3.78 -20.37
N LEU A 5 41.27 2.81 -19.91
CA LEU A 5 39.89 2.61 -20.30
C LEU A 5 39.09 3.68 -19.53
N LEU A 6 38.61 4.72 -20.20
CA LEU A 6 37.75 5.73 -19.57
C LEU A 6 36.30 5.35 -19.84
N ILE A 7 35.82 4.31 -19.13
CA ILE A 7 34.39 4.02 -19.05
C ILE A 7 33.80 5.06 -18.11
N LEU A 8 33.19 6.09 -18.70
CA LEU A 8 32.32 7.00 -18.00
C LEU A 8 31.03 6.24 -17.69
N ILE A 9 31.03 5.51 -16.58
CA ILE A 9 29.82 4.93 -16.01
C ILE A 9 28.99 6.12 -15.54
N PHE A 10 28.08 6.56 -16.39
CA PHE A 10 26.98 7.43 -16.00
C PHE A 10 26.11 6.60 -15.04
N THR A 11 26.44 6.62 -13.75
CA THR A 11 25.56 6.10 -12.70
C THR A 11 24.35 7.02 -12.65
N PHE A 12 23.39 6.76 -13.52
CA PHE A 12 22.02 7.18 -13.31
C PHE A 12 21.55 6.53 -12.00
N PHE A 13 21.76 7.21 -10.88
CA PHE A 13 21.00 6.97 -9.67
C PHE A 13 19.58 7.51 -9.91
N PHE A 14 18.82 6.85 -10.79
CA PHE A 14 17.38 6.81 -10.61
C PHE A 14 17.20 6.05 -9.29
N ASN A 15 17.04 6.77 -8.18
CA ASN A 15 16.24 6.22 -7.09
C ASN A 15 14.80 6.39 -7.60
N PRO A 16 14.14 5.36 -8.17
CA PRO A 16 12.70 5.47 -8.34
C PRO A 16 12.16 5.74 -6.94
N SER A 17 11.58 6.93 -6.76
CA SER A 17 10.74 7.16 -5.60
C SER A 17 9.69 6.05 -5.62
N THR A 18 9.75 5.16 -4.64
CA THR A 18 8.78 4.08 -4.45
C THR A 18 7.34 4.64 -4.40
N GLY A 19 7.19 5.94 -4.10
CA GLY A 19 5.94 6.68 -4.15
C GLY A 19 5.38 6.98 -5.54
N ILE A 20 6.19 7.03 -6.61
CA ILE A 20 5.68 7.18 -7.99
C ILE A 20 5.21 5.82 -8.52
N GLU A 21 5.92 4.74 -8.19
CA GLU A 21 5.61 3.40 -8.71
C GLU A 21 4.33 2.78 -8.11
N ILE A 22 3.83 3.32 -6.98
CA ILE A 22 2.63 2.80 -6.31
C ILE A 22 1.32 3.43 -6.80
N ILE A 23 1.40 4.58 -7.49
CA ILE A 23 0.21 5.31 -7.95
C ILE A 23 -0.59 4.45 -8.94
N GLY A 24 -1.90 4.41 -8.77
CA GLY A 24 -2.81 3.57 -9.55
C GLY A 24 -2.82 2.09 -9.15
N LYS A 25 -1.99 1.68 -8.18
CA LYS A 25 -1.98 0.32 -7.65
C LYS A 25 -2.85 0.22 -6.39
N SER A 26 -3.26 -1.01 -6.09
CA SER A 26 -3.98 -1.34 -4.87
C SER A 26 -3.19 -2.31 -4.00
N ILE A 27 -3.42 -2.28 -2.68
CA ILE A 27 -2.85 -3.22 -1.71
C ILE A 27 -3.98 -3.80 -0.86
N LYS A 28 -3.92 -5.11 -0.60
CA LYS A 28 -4.71 -5.80 0.42
C LYS A 28 -3.79 -6.28 1.51
N CYS A 29 -4.11 -6.02 2.77
CA CYS A 29 -3.38 -6.56 3.92
C CYS A 29 -4.28 -7.50 4.72
N GLU A 30 -3.89 -8.77 4.76
CA GLU A 30 -4.58 -9.84 5.47
C GLU A 30 -4.45 -9.61 6.97
N THR A 31 -5.57 -9.69 7.66
CA THR A 31 -5.63 -9.72 9.13
C THR A 31 -6.28 -11.05 9.52
N GLN A 32 -6.35 -11.43 10.81
CA GLN A 32 -7.20 -12.55 11.30
C GLN A 32 -8.47 -12.14 12.09
N LYS A 33 -8.54 -10.89 12.56
CA LYS A 33 -9.66 -10.37 13.36
C LYS A 33 -10.55 -9.44 12.57
N LYS A 34 -11.86 -9.72 12.49
CA LYS A 34 -12.88 -8.73 12.09
C LYS A 34 -12.66 -7.46 12.93
N THR A 35 -12.16 -6.41 12.31
CA THR A 35 -12.03 -5.09 12.94
C THR A 35 -13.26 -4.26 12.60
N ILE A 36 -13.62 -3.31 13.46
CA ILE A 36 -14.72 -2.35 13.22
C ILE A 36 -14.51 -1.56 11.91
N ARG A 37 -13.26 -1.46 11.42
CA ARG A 37 -12.89 -0.76 10.19
C ARG A 37 -12.67 -1.68 8.99
N GLY A 38 -13.30 -2.85 8.98
CA GLY A 38 -13.31 -3.71 7.81
C GLY A 38 -12.04 -4.54 7.71
N TYR A 39 -12.28 -5.81 7.49
CA TYR A 39 -11.31 -6.87 7.43
C TYR A 39 -11.46 -7.53 6.07
N PRO A 40 -10.39 -7.80 5.31
CA PRO A 40 -9.02 -7.27 5.35
C PRO A 40 -8.90 -5.75 5.18
N PHE A 41 -7.68 -5.19 5.29
CA PHE A 41 -7.45 -3.78 4.96
C PHE A 41 -7.21 -3.62 3.46
N PHE A 42 -7.90 -2.67 2.82
CA PHE A 42 -7.78 -2.42 1.38
C PHE A 42 -7.40 -0.97 1.10
N PHE A 43 -6.39 -0.75 0.29
CA PHE A 43 -5.85 0.56 -0.06
C PHE A 43 -5.75 0.73 -1.59
N PHE A 44 -6.12 1.89 -2.10
CA PHE A 44 -5.87 2.31 -3.49
C PHE A 44 -5.16 3.66 -3.49
N PHE A 45 -3.98 3.72 -4.10
CA PHE A 45 -3.12 4.91 -4.13
C PHE A 45 -3.50 5.76 -5.34
N GLU A 46 -4.34 6.78 -5.13
CA GLU A 46 -4.94 7.56 -6.21
C GLU A 46 -3.96 8.56 -6.82
N ASN A 47 -3.14 9.20 -5.99
CA ASN A 47 -2.10 10.15 -6.39
C ASN A 47 -1.01 10.21 -5.32
N GLU A 48 0.01 11.05 -5.49
CA GLU A 48 1.20 11.13 -4.63
C GLU A 48 0.95 11.31 -3.13
N THR A 49 -0.22 11.79 -2.73
CA THR A 49 -0.56 12.05 -1.32
C THR A 49 -1.82 11.35 -0.85
N ASN A 50 -2.70 10.93 -1.77
CA ASN A 50 -4.02 10.41 -1.41
C ASN A 50 -4.11 8.89 -1.58
N VAL A 51 -4.59 8.22 -0.54
CA VAL A 51 -4.94 6.80 -0.55
C VAL A 51 -6.36 6.60 -0.09
N LYS A 52 -7.14 5.83 -0.86
CA LYS A 52 -8.49 5.39 -0.50
C LYS A 52 -8.40 4.11 0.30
N SER A 53 -8.80 4.17 1.56
CA SER A 53 -8.94 3.01 2.43
C SER A 53 -10.39 2.50 2.36
N PHE A 54 -10.59 1.28 1.89
CA PHE A 54 -11.93 0.69 1.76
C PHE A 54 -12.25 -0.24 2.93
N PHE A 55 -13.52 -0.28 3.30
CA PHE A 55 -14.03 -1.13 4.37
C PHE A 55 -15.51 -1.45 4.16
N ILE A 56 -16.00 -2.43 4.92
CA ILE A 56 -17.41 -2.80 4.97
C ILE A 56 -17.99 -2.21 6.24
N SER A 57 -19.02 -1.38 6.09
CA SER A 57 -19.77 -0.81 7.20
C SER A 57 -20.68 -1.86 7.86
N GLU A 58 -21.21 -1.54 9.04
CA GLU A 58 -22.15 -2.40 9.78
C GLU A 58 -23.43 -2.73 9.00
N LYS A 59 -23.77 -1.93 7.98
CA LYS A 59 -24.93 -2.16 7.10
C LYS A 59 -24.61 -3.04 5.88
N ASN A 60 -23.48 -3.74 5.88
CA ASN A 60 -22.98 -4.51 4.73
C ASN A 60 -22.83 -3.67 3.45
N LEU A 61 -22.51 -2.38 3.59
CA LEU A 61 -22.22 -1.50 2.47
C LEU A 61 -20.71 -1.23 2.39
N ILE A 62 -20.15 -1.27 1.17
CA ILE A 62 -18.77 -0.84 0.90
C ILE A 62 -18.68 0.67 1.10
N GLN A 63 -17.77 1.09 1.96
CA GLN A 63 -17.43 2.49 2.19
C GLN A 63 -15.93 2.71 2.04
N PHE A 64 -15.52 3.97 1.92
CA PHE A 64 -14.11 4.33 1.89
C PHE A 64 -13.83 5.63 2.63
N HIS A 65 -12.59 5.78 3.06
CA HIS A 65 -12.03 7.02 3.57
C HIS A 65 -10.86 7.46 2.69
N ASN A 66 -10.81 8.75 2.39
CA ASN A 66 -9.62 9.38 1.83
C ASN A 66 -8.65 9.64 2.97
N LEU A 67 -7.46 9.07 2.88
CA LEU A 67 -6.37 9.29 3.83
C LEU A 67 -5.18 9.89 3.09
N ASN A 68 -4.33 10.55 3.86
CA ASN A 68 -3.05 11.00 3.34
C ASN A 68 -2.00 9.92 3.57
N TYR A 69 -1.08 9.77 2.62
CA TYR A 69 0.14 9.00 2.80
C TYR A 69 1.37 9.80 2.39
N LYS A 70 2.54 9.35 2.83
CA LYS A 70 3.84 9.89 2.42
C LYS A 70 4.90 8.81 2.42
N GLY A 71 5.88 8.94 1.54
CA GLY A 71 7.15 8.22 1.69
C GLY A 71 7.91 8.77 2.89
N VAL A 72 8.41 7.89 3.77
CA VAL A 72 9.18 8.31 4.97
C VAL A 72 10.63 7.84 4.93
N GLU A 73 10.86 6.66 4.37
CA GLU A 73 12.16 6.01 4.20
C GLU A 73 12.15 5.36 2.81
N LYS A 74 13.31 4.98 2.25
CA LYS A 74 13.39 4.50 0.84
C LYS A 74 12.36 3.43 0.47
N ASN A 75 11.99 2.56 1.43
CA ASN A 75 11.10 1.42 1.21
C ASN A 75 9.81 1.47 2.03
N PHE A 76 9.50 2.60 2.70
CA PHE A 76 8.33 2.69 3.57
C PHE A 76 7.36 3.77 3.14
N ILE A 77 6.08 3.39 3.08
CA ILE A 77 4.95 4.30 2.94
C ILE A 77 4.22 4.39 4.26
N GLU A 78 4.08 5.61 4.80
CA GLU A 78 3.25 5.85 5.98
C GLU A 78 1.86 6.31 5.55
N ILE A 79 0.82 5.59 5.95
CA ILE A 79 -0.59 5.97 5.79
C ILE A 79 -1.11 6.53 7.11
N ARG A 80 -1.59 7.77 7.08
CA ARG A 80 -2.06 8.49 8.27
C ARG A 80 -3.12 7.70 9.03
N TYR A 81 -2.93 7.57 10.35
CA TYR A 81 -3.81 6.82 11.28
C TYR A 81 -3.86 5.31 11.11
N VAL A 82 -3.16 4.75 10.13
CA VAL A 82 -3.14 3.31 9.86
C VAL A 82 -1.81 2.73 10.31
N GLY A 83 -0.71 3.09 9.65
CA GLY A 83 0.57 2.42 9.85
C GLY A 83 1.60 2.74 8.77
N LYS A 84 2.70 1.98 8.82
CA LYS A 84 3.73 1.99 7.78
C LYS A 84 3.66 0.70 6.98
N ILE A 85 3.74 0.78 5.66
CA ILE A 85 3.88 -0.37 4.77
C ILE A 85 5.34 -0.44 4.33
N GLU A 86 6.00 -1.55 4.65
CA GLU A 86 7.28 -1.93 4.04
C GLU A 86 7.01 -2.46 2.63
N MET A 87 7.43 -1.72 1.61
CA MET A 87 7.11 -2.02 0.22
C MET A 87 7.83 -3.25 -0.32
N SER A 88 9.04 -3.54 0.17
CA SER A 88 9.85 -4.68 -0.30
C SER A 88 9.25 -6.03 0.09
N ASN A 89 8.79 -6.14 1.34
CA ASN A 89 8.23 -7.38 1.89
C ASN A 89 6.69 -7.37 1.91
N LEU A 90 6.07 -6.26 1.53
CA LEU A 90 4.62 -6.02 1.61
C LEU A 90 4.08 -6.30 3.01
N ILE A 91 4.66 -5.65 4.02
CA ILE A 91 4.22 -5.80 5.42
C ILE A 91 3.65 -4.48 5.92
N LEU A 92 2.39 -4.49 6.36
CA LEU A 92 1.80 -3.37 7.09
C LEU A 92 2.09 -3.52 8.58
N ILE A 93 2.86 -2.59 9.12
CA ILE A 93 3.08 -2.38 10.54
C ILE A 93 2.05 -1.36 11.03
N HIS A 94 0.99 -1.86 11.66
CA HIS A 94 -0.13 -1.03 12.10
C HIS A 94 0.23 -0.23 13.36
N THR A 95 -0.09 1.06 13.36
CA THR A 95 0.21 1.98 14.48
C THR A 95 -0.38 1.50 15.79
N LYS A 96 -1.65 1.07 15.78
CA LYS A 96 -2.32 0.51 16.96
C LYS A 96 -1.78 -0.90 17.24
N GLY A 97 -1.05 -1.03 18.34
CA GLY A 97 -0.56 -2.32 18.85
C GLY A 97 0.63 -2.91 18.09
N ARG A 98 1.24 -2.15 17.16
CA ARG A 98 2.43 -2.56 16.40
C ARG A 98 2.31 -3.96 15.78
N ARG A 99 1.11 -4.28 15.30
CA ARG A 99 0.83 -5.57 14.67
C ARG A 99 1.26 -5.54 13.22
N GLU A 100 1.78 -6.66 12.77
CA GLU A 100 2.20 -6.85 11.39
C GLU A 100 1.14 -7.63 10.62
N TYR A 101 0.92 -7.21 9.39
CA TYR A 101 -0.07 -7.79 8.48
C TYR A 101 0.58 -8.02 7.13
N THR A 102 0.53 -9.24 6.64
CA THR A 102 1.00 -9.58 5.30
C THR A 102 0.10 -8.93 4.27
N CYS A 103 0.71 -8.24 3.32
CA CYS A 103 0.02 -7.58 2.24
C CYS A 103 0.35 -8.21 0.88
N GLY A 104 -0.52 -7.96 -0.08
CA GLY A 104 -0.33 -8.32 -1.47
C GLY A 104 -0.82 -7.20 -2.37
N PHE A 105 -0.20 -7.06 -3.54
CA PHE A 105 -0.72 -6.16 -4.56
C PHE A 105 -2.06 -6.67 -5.09
N LEU A 106 -3.01 -5.74 -5.22
CA LEU A 106 -4.21 -5.91 -6.00
C LEU A 106 -4.03 -5.11 -7.30
N PRO A 107 -4.16 -5.76 -8.47
CA PRO A 107 -3.79 -5.13 -9.74
C PRO A 107 -4.57 -3.86 -10.07
N THR A 108 -5.82 -3.72 -9.60
CA THR A 108 -6.66 -2.57 -9.91
C THR A 108 -7.65 -2.24 -8.78
N LYS A 109 -8.26 -1.07 -8.84
CA LYS A 109 -9.34 -0.64 -7.93
C LYS A 109 -10.59 -1.52 -8.07
N GLU A 110 -10.92 -1.99 -9.27
CA GLU A 110 -12.11 -2.83 -9.52
C GLU A 110 -12.00 -4.17 -8.80
N LYS A 111 -10.77 -4.71 -8.69
CA LYS A 111 -10.52 -5.94 -7.92
C LYS A 111 -10.76 -5.75 -6.42
N ILE A 112 -10.61 -4.53 -5.87
CA ILE A 112 -10.99 -4.25 -4.47
C ILE A 112 -12.48 -4.48 -4.27
N TYR A 113 -13.34 -3.94 -5.15
CA TYR A 113 -14.79 -4.13 -5.02
C TYR A 113 -15.20 -5.59 -5.16
N LYS A 114 -14.56 -6.34 -6.06
CA LYS A 114 -14.78 -7.79 -6.19
C LYS A 114 -14.40 -8.55 -4.93
N GLU A 115 -13.25 -8.23 -4.32
CA GLU A 115 -12.82 -8.84 -3.05
C GLU A 115 -13.77 -8.49 -1.92
N LEU A 116 -14.15 -7.21 -1.78
CA LEU A 116 -15.08 -6.73 -0.75
C LEU A 116 -16.48 -7.31 -0.92
N GLY A 117 -16.95 -7.50 -2.15
CA GLY A 117 -18.27 -8.07 -2.45
C GLY A 117 -18.46 -9.48 -1.89
N LYS A 118 -17.39 -10.28 -1.82
CA LYS A 118 -17.42 -11.64 -1.24
C LYS A 118 -17.88 -11.68 0.22
N PHE A 119 -17.72 -10.58 0.94
CA PHE A 119 -18.07 -10.48 2.36
C PHE A 119 -19.46 -9.85 2.60
N ILE A 120 -20.11 -9.33 1.55
CA ILE A 120 -21.48 -8.81 1.62
C ILE A 120 -22.48 -9.90 1.26
N SER A 121 -22.10 -10.79 0.35
CA SER A 121 -22.92 -11.93 -0.11
C SER A 121 -22.86 -13.15 0.82
N SER A 122 -22.20 -13.06 1.98
CA SER A 122 -21.96 -14.16 2.93
C SER A 122 -22.77 -14.03 4.20
#